data_AF-A0A098ME64-F1
#
_entry.id   AF-A0A098ME64-F1
#
_cell.length_a   1.000
_cell.length_b   1.000
_cell.length_c   1.000
_cell.angle_alpha   90.00
_cell.angle_beta   90.00
_cell.angle_gamma   90.00
#
_symmetry.space_group_name_H-M   'P 1'
#
loop_
_entity.id
_entity.type
_entity.pdbx_description
1 polymer ?
#
loop_
_entity_poly.entity_id
_entity_poly.type
_entity_poly.pdbx_seq_one_letter_code
_entity_poly.pdbx_strand_id
1 'polypeptide(L)' 'MRPLQISPETAIALSKQLGVPLEHLMHMPQHILLQKIAELSRKEATPTTGEDLSSGTETDEPSAQKDET' A
#
# COMPACT_ATOMS: atom_id res chain seq x y z
N MET A 1 19.42 10.93 -0.76
CA MET A 1 18.76 9.65 -0.44
C MET A 1 19.39 8.56 -1.30
N ARG A 2 20.02 7.55 -0.69
CA ARG A 2 20.46 6.36 -1.45
C ARG A 2 19.17 5.64 -1.91
N PRO A 3 19.02 5.32 -3.21
CA PRO A 3 17.82 4.63 -3.68
C PRO A 3 17.67 3.31 -2.94
N LEU A 4 16.44 2.98 -2.55
CA LEU A 4 16.13 1.69 -1.96
C LEU A 4 16.48 0.62 -2.99
N GLN A 5 17.32 -0.34 -2.60
CA GLN A 5 17.70 -1.47 -3.44
C GLN A 5 16.64 -2.56 -3.36
N ILE A 6 15.38 -2.21 -3.61
CA ILE A 6 14.26 -3.17 -3.63
C ILE A 6 13.75 -3.27 -5.07
N SER A 7 13.48 -4.49 -5.54
CA SER A 7 12.84 -4.67 -6.82
C SER A 7 11.35 -4.28 -6.74
N PRO A 8 10.73 -3.88 -7.86
CA PRO A 8 9.29 -3.60 -7.90
C PRO A 8 8.44 -4.78 -7.41
N GLU A 9 8.85 -6.00 -7.72
CA GLU A 9 8.16 -7.24 -7.30
C GLU A 9 8.20 -7.42 -5.78
N THR A 10 9.36 -7.18 -5.15
CA THR A 10 9.49 -7.21 -3.69
C THR A 10 8.66 -6.12 -3.04
N ALA A 11 8.63 -4.92 -3.62
CA ALA A 11 7.84 -3.81 -3.10
C ALA A 11 6.33 -4.12 -3.10
N ILE A 12 5.82 -4.74 -4.17
CA ILE A 12 4.40 -5.16 -4.27
C ILE A 12 4.09 -6.26 -3.24
N ALA A 13 4.97 -7.25 -3.08
CA ALA A 13 4.78 -8.32 -2.10
C ALA A 13 4.74 -7.77 -0.67
N LEU A 14 5.70 -6.91 -0.32
CA LEU A 14 5.77 -6.27 1.00
C LEU A 14 4.58 -5.35 1.27
N SER A 15 4.12 -4.59 0.28
CA SER A 15 2.93 -3.74 0.38
C SER A 15 1.69 -4.56 0.80
N LYS A 16 1.49 -5.73 0.17
CA LYS A 16 0.40 -6.64 0.48
C LYS A 16 0.54 -7.27 1.88
N GLN A 17 1.75 -7.72 2.24
CA GLN A 17 2.00 -8.33 3.55
C GLN A 17 1.88 -7.34 4.70
N LEU A 18 2.33 -6.09 4.48
CA LEU A 18 2.29 -5.01 5.48
C LEU A 18 0.95 -4.28 5.54
N GLY A 19 0.07 -4.46 4.54
CA GLY A 19 -1.15 -3.66 4.41
C GLY A 19 -0.86 -2.18 4.16
N VAL A 20 0.27 -1.85 3.52
CA VAL A 20 0.72 -0.47 3.29
C VAL A 20 0.72 -0.17 1.79
N PRO A 21 0.24 1.00 1.32
CA PRO A 21 0.27 1.37 -0.10
C PRO A 21 1.67 1.35 -0.71
N LEU A 22 1.78 0.97 -1.98
CA LEU A 22 3.06 0.86 -2.70
C LEU A 22 3.78 2.19 -2.78
N GLU A 23 3.05 3.28 -2.99
CA GLU A 23 3.55 4.65 -3.05
C GLU A 23 4.23 5.01 -1.73
N HIS A 24 3.59 4.68 -0.61
CA HIS A 24 4.15 4.94 0.71
C HIS A 24 5.40 4.09 0.97
N LEU A 25 5.40 2.83 0.52
CA LEU A 25 6.54 1.92 0.63
C LEU A 25 7.76 2.40 -0.17
N MET A 26 7.55 2.97 -1.36
CA MET A 26 8.61 3.51 -2.21
C MET A 26 9.30 4.76 -1.65
N HIS A 27 8.57 5.56 -0.86
CA HIS A 27 9.11 6.75 -0.19
C HIS A 27 9.59 6.44 1.25
N MET A 28 9.41 5.21 1.71
CA MET A 28 9.72 4.82 3.07
C MET A 28 11.24 4.74 3.28
N PRO A 29 11.80 5.31 4.36
CA PRO A 29 13.21 5.16 4.66
C PRO A 29 13.56 3.70 5.01
N GLN A 30 14.76 3.27 4.60
CA GLN A 30 15.21 1.87 4.68
C GLN A 30 15.14 1.26 6.09
N HIS A 31 15.44 2.03 7.13
CA HIS A 31 15.43 1.52 8.50
C HIS A 31 14.01 1.20 9.00
N ILE A 32 12.99 1.92 8.52
CA ILE A 32 11.58 1.65 8.87
C ILE A 32 11.09 0.37 8.18
N LEU A 33 11.50 0.14 6.93
CA LEU A 33 11.21 -1.11 6.23
C LEU A 33 11.77 -2.32 6.97
N LEU A 34 13.02 -2.23 7.44
CA LEU A 34 13.65 -3.30 8.23
C LEU A 34 12.90 -3.58 9.54
N GLN A 35 12.42 -2.53 10.23
CA GLN A 35 11.61 -2.69 11.43
C GLN A 35 10.30 -3.42 11.13
N LYS A 36 9.58 -2.99 10.08
CA LYS A 36 8.32 -3.61 9.63
C LYS A 36 8.49 -5.05 9.18
N ILE A 37 9.57 -5.39 8.48
CA ILE A 37 9.90 -6.78 8.12
C ILE A 37 10.16 -7.62 9.37
N ALA A 38 10.91 -7.09 10.33
CA ALA A 38 11.14 -7.78 11.61
C ALA A 38 9.86 -7.94 12.44
N GLU A 39 8.92 -7.00 12.36
CA GLU A 39 7.58 -7.12 12.94
C GLU A 39 6.73 -8.19 12.23
N LEU A 40 6.78 -8.27 10.88
CA LEU A 40 6.09 -9.31 10.11
C LEU A 40 6.58 -10.70 10.46
N SER A 41 7.90 -10.93 10.49
CA SER A 41 8.45 -12.25 10.85
C SER A 41 8.07 -12.68 12.26
N ARG A 42 7.79 -11.72 13.16
CA ARG A 42 7.23 -12.01 14.49
C ARG A 42 5.73 -12.28 14.46
N LYS A 43 4.98 -11.55 13.62
CA LYS A 43 3.53 -11.70 13.43
C LYS A 43 3.14 -12.98 12.69
N GLU A 44 3.97 -13.54 11.80
CA GLU A 44 3.67 -14.83 11.17
C GLU A 44 3.57 -15.99 12.19
N ALA A 45 4.09 -15.81 13.42
CA ALA A 45 3.88 -16.75 14.52
C ALA A 45 2.50 -16.61 15.21
N THR A 46 1.72 -15.55 14.94
CA THR A 46 0.40 -15.29 15.54
C THR A 46 -0.57 -14.65 14.53
N PRO A 47 -1.59 -15.35 14.02
CA PRO A 47 -2.52 -14.79 13.06
C PRO A 47 -3.42 -13.76 13.75
N THR A 48 -3.29 -12.48 13.42
CA THR A 48 -4.28 -11.47 13.84
C THR A 48 -4.56 -10.49 12.70
N THR A 49 -5.80 -10.64 12.21
CA THR A 49 -6.65 -9.82 11.35
C THR A 49 -6.74 -8.35 11.77
N GLY A 50 -6.89 -7.45 10.78
CA GLY A 50 -7.21 -6.01 10.91
C GLY A 50 -5.97 -5.14 10.65
N GLU A 51 -5.99 -4.12 9.79
CA GLU A 51 -6.98 -3.03 9.76
C GLU A 51 -7.22 -2.47 8.35
N ASP A 52 -8.49 -2.09 8.17
CA ASP A 52 -9.10 -1.30 7.11
C ASP A 52 -8.53 0.13 7.09
N LEU A 53 -8.22 0.65 5.89
CA LEU A 53 -8.23 2.09 5.63
C LEU A 53 -8.82 2.32 4.24
N SER A 54 -10.14 2.23 4.21
CA SER A 54 -10.99 2.98 3.29
C SER A 54 -10.69 4.49 3.39
N SER A 55 -10.48 5.15 2.24
CA SER A 55 -10.93 6.53 1.94
C SER A 55 -10.19 7.10 0.73
N GLY A 56 -10.76 6.86 -0.45
CA GLY A 56 -10.40 7.51 -1.71
C GLY A 56 -11.62 7.49 -2.63
N THR A 57 -12.74 8.02 -2.14
CA THR A 57 -13.89 8.41 -2.95
C THR A 57 -13.50 9.58 -3.83
N GLU A 58 -13.36 9.35 -5.14
CA GLU A 58 -13.69 10.35 -6.16
C GLU A 58 -14.61 9.67 -7.17
N THR A 59 -15.90 9.77 -6.87
CA THR A 59 -16.96 9.77 -7.87
C THR A 59 -17.05 11.20 -8.40
N ASP A 60 -16.75 11.41 -9.69
CA ASP A 60 -17.42 12.45 -10.47
C ASP A 60 -17.63 11.93 -11.91
N GLU A 61 -18.81 11.34 -12.10
CA GLU A 61 -19.70 11.40 -13.28
C GLU A 61 -19.15 11.44 -14.71
N PRO A 62 -19.53 10.46 -15.57
CA PRO A 62 -19.65 10.64 -17.01
C PRO A 62 -21.13 10.84 -17.38
N SER A 63 -21.67 12.07 -17.27
CA SER A 63 -23.02 12.36 -17.76
C SER A 63 -22.98 13.01 -19.14
N ALA A 64 -22.96 12.15 -20.16
CA ALA A 64 -23.34 12.48 -21.52
C ALA A 64 -24.83 12.11 -21.74
N GLN A 65 -25.72 13.09 -21.77
CA GLN A 65 -27.10 13.00 -22.28
C GLN A 65 -27.31 14.27 -23.13
N LYS A 66 -27.30 14.23 -24.47
CA LYS A 66 -28.35 13.79 -25.42
C LYS A 66 -29.71 14.48 -25.18
N ASP A 67 -30.02 15.35 -26.14
CA ASP A 67 -31.31 15.66 -26.75
C ASP A 67 -32.44 16.35 -25.96
N GLU A 68 -33.06 17.30 -26.68
CA GLU A 68 -34.46 17.78 -26.62
C GLU A 68 -34.73 19.14 -25.95
N THR A 69 -34.67 20.23 -26.72
CA THR A 69 -35.80 21.13 -27.06
C THR A 69 -35.41 22.03 -28.24
#